data_AF-A0A518IYV5-F1
#
_entry.id   AF-A0A518IYV5-F1
#
_cell.length_a   1.000
_cell.length_b   1.000
_cell.length_c   1.000
_cell.angle_alpha   90.00
_cell.angle_beta   90.00
_cell.angle_gamma   90.00
#
_symmetry.space_group_name_H-M   'P 1'
#
loop_
_entity.id
_entity.type
_entity.pdbx_description
1 polymer ?
#
loop_
_entity_poly.entity_id
_entity_poly.type
_entity_poly.pdbx_seq_one_letter_code
_entity_poly.pdbx_strand_id
1 'polypeptide(L)' 'MQSRNSRIGLILFFCYLLLYSGFVFINALSPDSMDMQPIEGINLAIVYGFVLIVGAFAMALLYGLLCKNEAPSDNDGEAK' A
#
# COMPACT_ATOMS: atom_id res chain seq x y z
N MET A 1 -10.33 -20.63 6.70
CA MET A 1 -9.31 -20.02 5.82
C MET A 1 -9.65 -18.59 5.38
N GLN A 2 -10.92 -18.23 5.08
CA GLN A 2 -11.28 -16.84 4.66
C GLN A 2 -10.89 -15.72 5.66
N SER A 3 -10.94 -15.97 6.97
CA SER A 3 -10.75 -14.91 7.97
C SER A 3 -9.32 -14.35 8.08
N ARG A 4 -8.29 -15.12 7.70
CA ARG A 4 -6.88 -14.67 7.76
C ARG A 4 -6.54 -13.71 6.63
N ASN A 5 -6.87 -14.10 5.40
CA ASN A 5 -6.60 -13.30 4.20
C ASN A 5 -7.38 -11.98 4.24
N SER A 6 -8.62 -12.00 4.74
CA SER A 6 -9.39 -10.76 4.96
C SER A 6 -8.77 -9.85 6.02
N ARG A 7 -8.21 -10.40 7.11
CA ARG A 7 -7.50 -9.59 8.13
C ARG A 7 -6.23 -8.95 7.56
N ILE A 8 -5.44 -9.69 6.79
CA ILE A 8 -4.21 -9.15 6.16
C ILE A 8 -4.57 -8.03 5.19
N GLY A 9 -5.59 -8.24 4.34
CA GLY A 9 -6.07 -7.22 3.41
C GLY A 9 -6.56 -5.97 4.13
N LEU A 10 -7.28 -6.14 5.25
CA LEU A 10 -7.78 -5.01 6.05
C LEU A 10 -6.64 -4.21 6.71
N ILE A 11 -5.59 -4.88 7.20
CA ILE A 11 -4.40 -4.23 7.77
C ILE A 11 -3.68 -3.41 6.70
N LEU A 12 -3.45 -3.98 5.52
CA LEU A 12 -2.81 -3.28 4.40
C LEU A 12 -3.67 -2.10 3.92
N PHE A 13 -4.99 -2.28 3.88
CA PHE A 13 -5.94 -1.20 3.58
C PHE A 13 -5.80 -0.03 4.58
N PHE A 14 -5.82 -0.30 5.88
CA PHE A 14 -5.65 0.74 6.88
C PHE A 14 -4.27 1.42 6.81
N CYS A 15 -3.22 0.66 6.51
CA CYS A 15 -1.88 1.20 6.33
C CYS A 15 -1.82 2.18 5.14
N TYR A 16 -2.39 1.78 4.00
CA TYR A 16 -2.52 2.66 2.83
C TYR A 16 -3.41 3.87 3.11
N LEU A 17 -4.53 3.67 3.80
CA LEU A 17 -5.45 4.74 4.18
C LEU A 17 -4.74 5.79 5.03
N LEU A 18 -3.88 5.38 5.97
CA LEU A 18 -3.13 6.30 6.83
C LEU A 18 -2.08 7.10 6.03
N LEU A 19 -1.38 6.46 5.10
CA LEU A 19 -0.45 7.16 4.18
C LEU A 19 -1.19 8.16 3.28
N TYR A 20 -2.32 7.76 2.70
CA TYR A 20 -3.15 8.62 1.87
C TYR A 20 -3.73 9.80 2.68
N SER A 21 -4.19 9.54 3.90
CA SER A 21 -4.69 10.57 4.81
C SER A 21 -3.60 11.60 5.12
N GLY A 22 -2.37 11.14 5.41
CA GLY A 22 -1.23 12.02 5.65
C GLY A 22 -0.93 12.90 4.44
N PHE A 23 -0.94 12.33 3.23
CA PHE A 23 -0.81 13.09 2.00
C PHE A 23 -1.91 14.15 1.88
N VAL A 24 -3.19 13.75 1.98
CA VAL A 24 -4.32 14.69 1.89
C VAL A 24 -4.20 15.81 2.94
N PHE A 25 -3.76 15.49 4.16
CA PHE A 25 -3.61 16.47 5.23
C PHE A 25 -2.51 17.49 4.95
N ILE A 26 -1.37 17.03 4.41
CA ILE A 26 -0.28 17.90 3.95
C ILE A 26 -0.78 18.83 2.83
N ASN A 27 -1.54 18.29 1.87
CA ASN A 27 -2.10 19.06 0.76
C ASN A 27 -3.18 20.06 1.23
N ALA A 28 -3.95 19.69 2.27
CA ALA A 28 -5.04 20.52 2.78
C ALA A 28 -4.53 21.67 3.68
N LEU A 29 -3.47 21.45 4.46
CA LEU A 29 -2.96 22.45 5.41
C LEU A 29 -1.83 23.33 4.87
N SER A 30 -1.11 22.89 3.83
CA SER A 30 -0.03 23.69 3.24
C SER A 30 -0.09 23.68 1.71
N PRO A 31 -1.14 24.28 1.11
CA PRO A 31 -1.21 24.45 -0.34
C PRO A 31 -0.05 25.31 -0.87
N ASP A 32 0.51 26.22 -0.07
CA ASP A 32 1.66 27.05 -0.44
C ASP A 32 2.95 26.22 -0.68
N SER A 33 3.13 25.10 0.03
CA SER A 33 4.25 24.19 -0.22
C SER A 33 4.11 23.42 -1.54
N MET A 34 2.90 23.35 -2.12
CA MET A 34 2.65 22.70 -3.41
C MET A 34 2.99 23.61 -4.60
N ASP A 35 3.15 24.92 -4.39
CA ASP A 35 3.62 25.81 -5.47
C ASP A 35 5.15 25.83 -5.59
N MET A 36 5.85 25.22 -4.63
CA MET A 36 7.27 24.94 -4.76
C MET A 36 7.47 23.87 -5.85
N GLN A 37 8.22 24.25 -6.88
CA GLN A 37 8.63 23.39 -8.00
C GLN A 37 10.09 22.96 -7.76
N PRO A 38 10.35 21.92 -6.94
CA PRO A 38 11.72 21.48 -6.61
C PRO A 38 12.46 20.85 -7.80
N ILE A 39 11.74 20.42 -8.83
CA ILE A 39 12.26 19.88 -10.09
C ILE A 39 11.59 20.70 -11.19
N GLU A 40 12.36 21.23 -12.15
CA GLU A 40 11.88 22.11 -13.24
C GLU A 40 10.47 21.71 -13.75
N GLY A 41 9.43 22.44 -13.31
CA GLY A 41 8.04 22.27 -13.75
C GLY A 41 7.24 21.12 -13.13
N ILE A 42 7.80 20.29 -12.23
CA ILE A 42 7.06 19.23 -11.54
C ILE A 42 6.63 19.71 -10.15
N ASN A 43 5.31 19.83 -9.98
CA ASN A 43 4.69 20.17 -8.70
C ASN A 43 4.96 19.05 -7.66
N LEU A 44 5.29 19.45 -6.44
CA LEU A 44 5.51 18.55 -5.31
C LEU A 44 4.35 17.55 -5.11
N ALA A 45 3.11 17.94 -5.41
CA ALA A 45 1.92 17.10 -5.42
C ALA A 45 2.05 15.85 -6.32
N ILE A 46 2.70 16.01 -7.49
CA ILE A 46 2.89 14.92 -8.46
C ILE A 46 3.88 13.90 -7.91
N VAL A 47 4.96 14.37 -7.26
CA VAL A 47 5.96 13.51 -6.63
C VAL A 47 5.34 12.67 -5.52
N TYR A 48 4.58 13.31 -4.63
CA TYR A 48 3.85 12.61 -3.57
C TYR A 48 2.76 11.67 -4.10
N GLY A 49 2.08 12.03 -5.20
CA GLY A 49 1.14 11.14 -5.89
C GLY A 49 1.83 9.87 -6.40
N PHE A 50 3.03 10.00 -6.97
CA PHE A 50 3.84 8.84 -7.37
C PHE A 50 4.24 7.97 -6.18
N VAL A 51 4.60 8.57 -5.05
CA VAL A 51 4.89 7.84 -3.81
C VAL A 51 3.69 7.00 -3.36
N LEU A 52 2.48 7.56 -3.42
CA LEU A 52 1.25 6.82 -3.08
C LEU A 52 0.99 5.65 -4.04
N ILE A 53 1.17 5.85 -5.34
CA ILE A 53 1.01 4.78 -6.35
C ILE A 53 1.99 3.64 -6.08
N VAL A 54 3.27 3.95 -5.86
CA VAL A 54 4.30 2.97 -5.55
C VAL A 54 3.98 2.24 -4.25
N GLY A 55 3.53 2.96 -3.22
CA GLY A 55 3.12 2.39 -1.94
C GLY A 55 1.92 1.43 -2.07
N ALA A 56 0.89 1.82 -2.83
CA ALA A 56 -0.27 0.97 -3.11
C ALA A 56 0.14 -0.31 -3.84
N PHE A 57 0.99 -0.17 -4.86
CA PHE A 57 1.46 -1.29 -5.67
C PHE A 57 2.31 -2.26 -4.84
N ALA A 58 3.21 -1.74 -4.00
CA ALA A 58 4.01 -2.54 -3.08
C ALA A 58 3.11 -3.33 -2.10
N MET A 59 2.08 -2.70 -1.52
CA MET A 59 1.14 -3.42 -0.65
C MET A 59 0.32 -4.48 -1.39
N ALA A 60 -0.09 -4.22 -2.63
CA ALA A 60 -0.78 -5.20 -3.45
C ALA A 60 0.09 -6.44 -3.74
N LEU A 61 1.38 -6.22 -4.06
CA LEU A 61 2.35 -7.31 -4.23
C LEU A 61 2.56 -8.08 -2.92
N LEU A 62 2.73 -7.37 -1.79
CA LEU A 62 2.86 -7.98 -0.47
C LEU A 62 1.65 -8.83 -0.12
N TYR A 63 0.43 -8.32 -0.34
CA TYR A 63 -0.81 -9.08 -0.15
C TYR A 63 -0.82 -10.36 -0.99
N GLY A 64 -0.50 -10.23 -2.29
CA GLY A 64 -0.44 -11.35 -3.22
C GLY A 64 0.57 -12.41 -2.80
N LEU A 65 1.75 -12.01 -2.31
CA LEU A 65 2.78 -12.93 -1.81
C LEU A 65 2.36 -13.62 -0.51
N LEU A 66 1.82 -12.85 0.46
CA LEU A 66 1.42 -13.39 1.76
C LEU A 66 0.25 -14.37 1.63
N CYS A 67 -0.74 -14.04 0.80
CA CYS A 67 -1.87 -14.93 0.54
C CYS A 67 -1.51 -16.11 -0.38
N LYS A 68 -0.48 -15.99 -1.23
CA LYS A 68 -0.01 -17.12 -2.06
C LYS A 68 0.69 -18.19 -1.22
N ASN A 69 1.37 -17.82 -0.14
CA ASN A 69 2.02 -18.77 0.77
C ASN A 69 1.05 -19.55 1.68
N GLU A 70 -0.25 -19.24 1.62
CA GLU A 70 -1.32 -19.99 2.30
C GLU A 70 -1.98 -21.03 1.37
N ALA A 71 -1.55 -21.13 0.10
CA ALA A 71 -1.86 -22.28 -0.75
C ALA A 71 -1.19 -23.54 -0.16
N PRO A 72 -1.88 -24.70 -0.20
CA PRO A 72 -1.77 -25.73 0.82
C PRO A 72 -0.37 -26.32 0.90
N SER A 73 0.09 -26.49 2.14
CA SER A 73 0.97 -27.58 2.51
C SER A 73 0.27 -28.90 2.14
N ASP A 74 0.49 -29.37 0.91
CA ASP A 74 0.13 -30.71 0.50
C ASP A 74 1.04 -31.68 1.28
N ASN A 75 0.44 -32.28 2.29
CA ASN A 75 0.51 -33.69 2.66
C ASN A 75 1.65 -34.53 2.05
N ASP A 76 2.84 -34.46 2.66
CA ASP A 76 3.89 -35.46 2.49
C ASP A 76 3.99 -36.32 3.76
N GLY A 77 3.33 -37.48 3.82
CA GLY A 77 3.61 -38.46 4.88
C GLY A 77 2.55 -39.51 5.21
N GLU A 78 2.16 -40.30 4.20
CA GLU A 78 1.79 -41.72 4.28
C GLU A 78 0.70 -42.20 5.27
N ALA A 79 -0.41 -42.61 4.67
CA ALA A 79 -1.25 -43.67 5.19
C ALA A 79 -0.58 -45.03 4.96
N LYS A 80 -0.27 -45.76 6.04
CA LYS A 80 -0.57 -47.19 6.19
C LYS A 80 -0.37 -47.70 7.61
#